data_AF-A0A963QD82-F1
#
_entry.id   AF-A0A963QD82-F1
#
_cell.length_a   1.000
_cell.length_b   1.000
_cell.length_c   1.000
_cell.angle_alpha   90.00
_cell.angle_beta   90.00
_cell.angle_gamma   90.00
#
_symmetry.space_group_name_H-M   'P 1'
#
loop_
_entity.id
_entity.type
_entity.pdbx_description
1 polymer ?
#
loop_
_entity_poly.entity_id
_entity_poly.type
_entity_poly.pdbx_seq_one_letter_code
_entity_poly.pdbx_strand_id
1 'polypeptide(L)'
;MTGQNETPSTPFNELGYYALGGHVESPRDLIAECHEAEAMGLGATFLSERFNVKEGPTTCGAIGAVTEQLGIALAATNYSTRHPMAFAAHSTTMHRLTGGRYMPCLARGIGPQMKAFGLESAKNADLAEFVALMRRLWRGERVEAYSGRIGTYPVLQLDPKFDEDIPIGLVGFGEKTVEFAGSVFDSVILHTYIGDEATARLVQTIRRAAVRAGRDPAKVRIWSVFATLGDHLEPQVLMKKSVARLATYLQVYGDLLADVNRWDKAILDRFRQSAVMQEIRGWVDAVASPEQIERIAELLPPEWLDASASGSPERCARKILGQFDLGVDSVILHGATPAELAPIMPAYARLRPAGRFDHLPANPGKTG
;
A
#
# COMPACT_ATOMS: atom_id res chain seq x y z
N MET A 1 20.68 36.01 12.21
CA MET A 1 19.43 36.27 11.48
C MET A 1 18.78 34.94 11.25
N THR A 2 17.76 34.65 12.05
CA THR A 2 16.96 33.43 12.05
C THR A 2 16.14 33.36 10.77
N GLY A 3 16.47 32.40 9.90
CA GLY A 3 15.65 32.05 8.75
C GLY A 3 14.25 31.69 9.24
N GLN A 4 13.25 32.33 8.64
CA GLN A 4 11.85 32.14 8.96
C GLN A 4 11.48 30.67 8.72
N ASN A 5 10.95 30.02 9.76
CA ASN A 5 10.17 28.79 9.62
C ASN A 5 8.88 29.14 8.85
N GLU A 6 8.92 29.10 7.53
CA GLU A 6 7.70 28.93 6.75
C GLU A 6 7.14 27.55 7.10
N THR A 7 6.03 27.52 7.82
CA THR A 7 5.27 26.29 7.98
C THR A 7 4.70 25.94 6.59
N PRO A 8 4.89 24.72 6.07
CA PRO A 8 4.87 24.46 4.63
C PRO A 8 3.45 24.50 4.05
N SER A 9 3.37 24.57 2.72
CA SER A 9 2.17 24.30 1.92
C SER A 9 1.30 23.19 2.51
N THR A 10 -0.02 23.34 2.46
CA THR A 10 -1.02 22.32 2.83
C THR A 10 -0.55 20.91 2.42
N PRO A 11 -0.45 19.94 3.35
CA PRO A 11 0.01 18.59 3.04
C PRO A 11 -0.83 17.96 1.93
N PHE A 12 -0.18 17.21 1.04
CA PHE A 12 -0.82 16.37 0.04
C PHE A 12 -1.31 15.08 0.68
N ASN A 13 -2.31 15.19 1.57
CA ASN A 13 -2.90 14.05 2.27
C ASN A 13 -3.46 13.00 1.31
N GLU A 14 -3.80 13.37 0.08
CA GLU A 14 -4.19 12.45 -0.99
C GLU A 14 -3.03 11.64 -1.59
N LEU A 15 -1.78 11.99 -1.29
CA LEU A 15 -0.58 11.32 -1.80
C LEU A 15 0.19 10.61 -0.69
N GLY A 16 0.67 9.42 -1.00
CA GLY A 16 1.60 8.70 -0.14
C GLY A 16 2.71 8.05 -0.94
N TYR A 17 3.65 7.42 -0.24
CA TYR A 17 4.73 6.64 -0.87
C TYR A 17 5.02 5.39 -0.06
N TYR A 18 5.68 4.42 -0.68
CA TYR A 18 6.22 3.26 0.03
C TYR A 18 7.63 3.55 0.53
N ALA A 19 7.81 3.63 1.84
CA ALA A 19 9.13 3.72 2.44
C ALA A 19 9.91 2.42 2.31
N LEU A 20 11.24 2.55 2.24
CA LEU A 20 12.17 1.46 2.03
C LEU A 20 11.76 0.62 0.80
N GLY A 21 11.47 1.32 -0.30
CA GLY A 21 11.01 0.75 -1.55
C GLY A 21 12.08 -0.13 -2.21
N GLY A 22 11.67 -1.24 -2.84
CA GLY A 22 12.60 -2.15 -3.51
C GLY A 22 13.43 -3.03 -2.55
N HIS A 23 14.68 -3.30 -2.91
CA HIS A 23 15.62 -4.08 -2.12
C HIS A 23 16.51 -3.14 -1.31
N VAL A 24 16.17 -2.95 -0.04
CA VAL A 24 16.95 -2.15 0.90
C VAL A 24 17.86 -3.05 1.73
N GLU A 25 19.06 -2.58 2.02
CA GLU A 25 20.00 -3.25 2.91
C GLU A 25 19.87 -2.75 4.35
N SER A 26 19.58 -1.46 4.51
CA SER A 26 19.57 -0.78 5.80
C SER A 26 18.18 -0.25 6.14
N PRO A 27 17.58 -0.62 7.29
CA PRO A 27 16.36 0.01 7.78
C PRO A 27 16.58 1.47 8.19
N ARG A 28 17.84 1.91 8.36
CA ARG A 28 18.17 3.28 8.79
C ARG A 28 17.80 4.33 7.74
N ASP A 29 17.81 3.95 6.47
CA ASP A 29 17.53 4.83 5.33
C ASP A 29 16.12 5.43 5.43
N LEU A 30 15.22 4.74 6.12
CA LEU A 30 13.87 5.18 6.47
C LEU A 30 13.84 6.60 7.05
N ILE A 31 14.78 6.93 7.94
CA ILE A 31 14.76 8.20 8.67
C ILE A 31 14.90 9.36 7.68
N ALA A 32 15.85 9.26 6.76
CA ALA A 32 16.06 10.27 5.72
C ALA A 32 14.85 10.35 4.78
N GLU A 33 14.34 9.20 4.32
CA GLU A 33 13.15 9.15 3.46
C GLU A 33 11.95 9.85 4.13
N CYS A 34 11.71 9.62 5.42
CA CYS A 34 10.59 10.24 6.14
C CYS A 34 10.72 11.76 6.22
N HIS A 35 11.92 12.28 6.52
CA HIS A 35 12.16 13.72 6.55
C HIS A 35 12.00 14.36 5.17
N GLU A 36 12.52 13.72 4.12
CA GLU A 36 12.37 14.17 2.73
C GLU A 36 10.89 14.19 2.31
N ALA A 37 10.15 13.13 2.63
CA ALA A 37 8.73 13.03 2.31
C ALA A 37 7.90 14.10 3.02
N GLU A 38 8.13 14.33 4.31
CA GLU A 38 7.41 15.35 5.07
C GLU A 38 7.75 16.76 4.60
N ALA A 39 9.02 17.05 4.33
CA ALA A 39 9.46 18.33 3.77
C ALA A 39 8.87 18.62 2.37
N MET A 40 8.60 17.57 1.60
CA MET A 40 7.96 17.63 0.29
C MET A 40 6.43 17.75 0.36
N GLY A 41 5.86 17.62 1.56
CA GLY A 41 4.42 17.67 1.80
C GLY A 41 3.68 16.38 1.41
N LEU A 42 4.36 15.23 1.26
CA LEU A 42 3.66 13.96 1.10
C LEU A 42 2.80 13.70 2.34
N GLY A 43 1.61 13.12 2.14
CA GLY A 43 0.61 12.96 3.18
C GLY A 43 0.75 11.70 4.03
N ALA A 44 1.28 10.62 3.46
CA ALA A 44 1.37 9.35 4.17
C ALA A 44 2.56 8.47 3.72
N THR A 45 3.14 7.78 4.69
CA THR A 45 4.17 6.76 4.51
C THR A 45 3.56 5.37 4.66
N PHE A 46 3.74 4.53 3.65
CA PHE A 46 3.33 3.13 3.64
C PHE A 46 4.55 2.23 3.86
N LEU A 47 4.43 1.27 4.77
CA LEU A 47 5.43 0.26 5.04
C LEU A 47 4.88 -1.13 4.72
N SER A 48 5.49 -1.81 3.76
CA SER A 48 5.21 -3.22 3.46
C SER A 48 6.15 -4.12 4.28
N GLU A 49 5.58 -4.96 5.14
CA GLU A 49 6.32 -5.76 6.12
C GLU A 49 7.12 -6.88 5.45
N ARG A 50 8.40 -6.97 5.82
CA ARG A 50 9.28 -8.09 5.47
C ARG A 50 10.21 -8.37 6.66
N PHE A 51 10.27 -9.61 7.13
CA PHE A 51 11.03 -9.99 8.33
C PHE A 51 12.55 -9.98 8.18
N ASN A 52 13.09 -9.50 7.06
CA ASN A 52 14.52 -9.26 6.91
C ASN A 52 14.91 -7.92 7.57
N VAL A 53 14.50 -6.80 6.99
CA VAL A 53 14.90 -5.43 7.40
C VAL A 53 13.71 -4.47 7.49
N LYS A 54 12.47 -4.98 7.43
CA LYS A 54 11.24 -4.19 7.47
C LYS A 54 10.21 -4.81 8.41
N GLU A 55 10.61 -5.12 9.63
CA GLU A 55 9.69 -5.54 10.70
C GLU A 55 8.72 -4.39 11.01
N GLY A 56 7.41 -4.66 10.92
CA GLY A 56 6.40 -3.62 10.79
C GLY A 56 6.31 -2.68 11.99
N PRO A 57 5.88 -3.17 13.17
CA PRO A 57 5.75 -2.37 14.38
C PRO A 57 6.97 -1.50 14.73
N THR A 58 8.18 -2.05 14.71
CA THR A 58 9.40 -1.30 15.09
C THR A 58 9.67 -0.17 14.11
N THR A 59 9.61 -0.46 12.81
CA THR A 59 9.84 0.52 11.76
C THR A 59 8.73 1.59 11.75
N CYS A 60 7.46 1.24 11.96
CA CYS A 60 6.38 2.21 12.11
C CYS A 60 6.56 3.12 13.33
N GLY A 61 7.06 2.59 14.45
CA GLY A 61 7.41 3.38 15.63
C GLY A 61 8.50 4.41 15.33
N ALA A 62 9.52 4.02 14.55
CA ALA A 62 10.57 4.94 14.09
C ALA A 62 10.01 6.06 13.20
N ILE A 63 9.12 5.73 12.25
CA ILE A 63 8.42 6.75 11.42
C ILE A 63 7.67 7.72 12.34
N GLY A 64 6.89 7.20 13.29
CA GLY A 64 6.13 8.03 14.23
C GLY A 64 6.99 8.94 15.11
N ALA A 65 8.22 8.54 15.41
CA ALA A 65 9.16 9.31 16.22
C ALA A 65 9.92 10.40 15.46
N VAL A 66 10.04 10.29 14.13
CA VAL A 66 10.80 11.24 13.29
C VAL A 66 9.93 12.11 12.39
N THR A 67 8.60 12.00 12.51
CA THR A 67 7.61 12.72 11.69
C THR A 67 6.51 13.30 12.57
N GLU A 68 6.03 14.49 12.22
CA GLU A 68 4.97 15.17 12.97
C GLU A 68 3.61 15.13 12.25
N GLN A 69 3.62 15.09 10.92
CA GLN A 69 2.42 15.25 10.10
C GLN A 69 2.09 14.02 9.26
N LEU A 70 3.10 13.24 8.84
CA LEU A 70 2.90 12.10 7.95
C LEU A 70 1.93 11.06 8.52
N GLY A 71 0.91 10.69 7.74
CA GLY A 71 0.15 9.46 7.94
C GLY A 71 1.04 8.23 7.93
N ILE A 72 0.70 7.20 8.70
CA ILE A 72 1.50 5.98 8.77
C ILE A 72 0.62 4.76 8.52
N ALA A 73 0.94 4.00 7.48
CA ALA A 73 0.26 2.75 7.16
C ALA A 73 1.22 1.56 7.24
N LEU A 74 0.92 0.57 8.08
CA LEU A 74 1.54 -0.77 7.98
C LEU A 74 0.79 -1.56 6.90
N ALA A 75 1.13 -1.36 5.63
CA ALA A 75 0.41 -1.81 4.44
C ALA A 75 1.30 -2.69 3.53
N ALA A 76 1.42 -3.98 3.81
CA ALA A 76 0.59 -4.72 4.76
C ALA A 76 1.38 -5.64 5.68
N THR A 77 0.66 -6.10 6.69
CA THR A 77 1.03 -7.21 7.57
C THR A 77 -0.04 -8.30 7.54
N ASN A 78 0.14 -9.39 8.27
CA ASN A 78 -0.78 -10.52 8.34
C ASN A 78 -1.34 -10.67 9.75
N TYR A 79 -2.61 -11.07 9.87
CA TYR A 79 -3.24 -11.28 11.18
C TYR A 79 -2.64 -12.47 11.93
N SER A 80 -2.12 -13.46 11.20
CA SER A 80 -1.66 -14.75 11.73
C SER A 80 -0.19 -14.78 12.14
N THR A 81 0.61 -13.77 11.79
CA THR A 81 2.04 -13.74 12.10
C THR A 81 2.35 -13.29 13.53
N ARG A 82 1.33 -12.85 14.28
CA ARG A 82 1.48 -12.45 15.68
C ARG A 82 0.20 -12.68 16.48
N HIS A 83 0.36 -12.78 17.80
CA HIS A 83 -0.76 -12.93 18.73
C HIS A 83 -1.73 -11.72 18.62
N PRO A 84 -3.06 -11.92 18.67
CA PRO A 84 -4.03 -10.82 18.56
C PRO A 84 -3.81 -9.69 19.58
N MET A 85 -3.44 -10.03 20.83
CA MET A 85 -3.06 -9.01 21.83
C MET A 85 -1.85 -8.17 21.43
N ALA A 86 -0.83 -8.78 20.81
CA ALA A 86 0.34 -8.03 20.34
C ALA A 86 -0.07 -7.08 19.21
N PHE A 87 -0.94 -7.54 18.29
CA PHE A 87 -1.50 -6.69 17.23
C PHE A 87 -2.28 -5.50 17.77
N ALA A 88 -3.22 -5.79 18.69
CA ALA A 88 -4.09 -4.79 19.28
C ALA A 88 -3.29 -3.76 20.10
N ALA A 89 -2.31 -4.23 20.88
CA ALA A 89 -1.44 -3.38 21.70
C ALA A 89 -0.57 -2.46 20.84
N HIS A 90 0.14 -2.98 19.83
CA HIS A 90 0.97 -2.10 18.99
C HIS A 90 0.12 -1.09 18.23
N SER A 91 -1.10 -1.46 17.80
CA SER A 91 -1.99 -0.55 17.09
C SER A 91 -2.45 0.59 17.99
N THR A 92 -2.78 0.30 19.23
CA THR A 92 -3.16 1.32 20.23
C THR A 92 -1.98 2.21 20.59
N THR A 93 -0.80 1.62 20.83
CA THR A 93 0.43 2.37 21.08
C THR A 93 0.73 3.31 19.93
N MET A 94 0.71 2.83 18.68
CA MET A 94 0.93 3.67 17.51
C MET A 94 -0.13 4.75 17.33
N HIS A 95 -1.41 4.41 17.55
CA HIS A 95 -2.50 5.38 17.47
C HIS A 95 -2.26 6.54 18.45
N ARG A 96 -1.97 6.24 19.72
CA ARG A 96 -1.71 7.27 20.73
C ARG A 96 -0.38 7.99 20.53
N LEU A 97 0.69 7.26 20.21
CA LEU A 97 2.04 7.80 19.98
C LEU A 97 2.05 8.84 18.86
N THR A 98 1.25 8.63 17.83
CA THR A 98 1.25 9.47 16.62
C THR A 98 0.11 10.48 16.59
N GLY A 99 -0.66 10.62 17.67
CA GLY A 99 -1.84 11.50 17.70
C GLY A 99 -2.93 11.07 16.71
N GLY A 100 -3.04 9.78 16.43
CA GLY A 100 -4.06 9.21 15.56
C GLY A 100 -3.68 9.13 14.09
N ARG A 101 -2.41 9.27 13.69
CA ARG A 101 -1.95 9.20 12.28
C ARG A 101 -1.77 7.77 11.74
N TYR A 102 -1.85 6.75 12.61
CA TYR A 102 -1.58 5.35 12.26
C TYR A 102 -2.81 4.56 11.77
N MET A 103 -2.60 3.71 10.76
CA MET A 103 -3.50 2.65 10.31
C MET A 103 -2.72 1.33 10.15
N PRO A 104 -3.09 0.24 10.85
CA PRO A 104 -2.67 -1.10 10.46
C PRO A 104 -3.45 -1.55 9.22
N CYS A 105 -2.79 -2.24 8.28
CA CYS A 105 -3.43 -2.78 7.09
C CYS A 105 -3.06 -4.25 6.91
N LEU A 106 -4.08 -5.09 6.73
CA LEU A 106 -3.93 -6.53 6.59
C LEU A 106 -3.71 -6.92 5.12
N ALA A 107 -3.12 -8.08 4.93
CA ALA A 107 -3.11 -8.84 3.68
C ALA A 107 -3.27 -10.33 3.98
N ARG A 108 -3.58 -11.12 2.95
CA ARG A 108 -3.72 -12.58 3.08
C ARG A 108 -2.40 -13.32 3.27
N GLY A 109 -1.30 -12.68 2.89
CA GLY A 109 0.02 -13.28 2.81
C GLY A 109 0.22 -14.06 1.51
N ILE A 110 1.47 -14.35 1.20
CA ILE A 110 1.85 -15.16 0.04
C ILE A 110 1.78 -16.63 0.48
N GLY A 111 0.93 -17.43 -0.17
CA GLY A 111 0.63 -18.80 0.26
C GLY A 111 1.86 -19.68 0.57
N PRO A 112 2.85 -19.77 -0.35
CA PRO A 112 4.11 -20.47 -0.09
C PRO A 112 4.87 -19.96 1.15
N GLN A 113 4.89 -18.65 1.39
CA GLN A 113 5.55 -18.06 2.54
C GLN A 113 4.81 -18.37 3.84
N MET A 114 3.48 -18.22 3.86
CA MET A 114 2.66 -18.57 5.03
C MET A 114 2.85 -20.04 5.40
N LYS A 115 2.84 -20.94 4.39
CA LYS A 115 3.11 -22.36 4.60
C LYS A 115 4.51 -22.63 5.13
N ALA A 116 5.53 -21.91 4.65
CA ALA A 116 6.89 -22.01 5.16
C ALA A 116 7.01 -21.57 6.63
N PHE A 117 6.15 -20.64 7.08
CA PHE A 117 6.03 -20.25 8.49
C PHE A 117 5.17 -21.21 9.32
N GLY A 118 4.60 -22.27 8.72
CA GLY A 118 3.66 -23.16 9.39
C GLY A 118 2.27 -22.55 9.59
N LEU A 119 1.91 -21.53 8.81
CA LEU A 119 0.64 -20.81 8.91
C LEU A 119 -0.27 -21.08 7.69
N GLU A 120 -1.57 -20.96 7.90
CA GLU A 120 -2.55 -20.96 6.81
C GLU A 120 -2.73 -19.57 6.19
N SER A 121 -3.16 -19.53 4.92
CA SER A 121 -3.53 -18.29 4.26
C SER A 121 -4.89 -17.78 4.74
N ALA A 122 -4.99 -16.46 4.95
CA ALA A 122 -6.20 -15.84 5.51
C ALA A 122 -7.43 -15.96 4.61
N LYS A 123 -8.54 -16.47 5.15
CA LYS A 123 -9.87 -16.43 4.52
C LYS A 123 -10.61 -15.15 4.92
N ASN A 124 -11.64 -14.78 4.18
CA ASN A 124 -12.47 -13.60 4.49
C ASN A 124 -13.08 -13.67 5.88
N ALA A 125 -13.58 -14.86 6.27
CA ALA A 125 -14.17 -15.05 7.58
C ALA A 125 -13.16 -14.81 8.71
N ASP A 126 -11.92 -15.29 8.55
CA ASP A 126 -10.85 -15.12 9.54
C ASP A 126 -10.52 -13.63 9.72
N LEU A 127 -10.38 -12.90 8.61
CA LEU A 127 -10.12 -11.45 8.63
C LEU A 127 -11.27 -10.65 9.22
N ALA A 128 -12.52 -10.99 8.90
CA ALA A 128 -13.70 -10.31 9.46
C ALA A 128 -13.80 -10.52 10.98
N GLU A 129 -13.57 -11.75 11.43
CA GLU A 129 -13.57 -12.10 12.85
C GLU A 129 -12.43 -11.40 13.60
N PHE A 130 -11.24 -11.32 12.99
CA PHE A 130 -10.11 -10.57 13.52
C PHE A 130 -10.39 -9.07 13.64
N VAL A 131 -10.92 -8.43 12.59
CA VAL A 131 -11.30 -7.01 12.62
C VAL A 131 -12.33 -6.74 13.71
N ALA A 132 -13.34 -7.60 13.86
CA ALA A 132 -14.34 -7.48 14.92
C ALA A 132 -13.69 -7.59 16.31
N LEU A 133 -12.77 -8.54 16.51
CA LEU A 133 -12.03 -8.67 17.77
C LEU A 133 -11.18 -7.43 18.06
N MET A 134 -10.46 -6.89 17.06
CA MET A 134 -9.63 -5.69 17.24
C MET A 134 -10.49 -4.49 17.67
N ARG A 135 -11.61 -4.24 16.99
CA ARG A 135 -12.54 -3.15 17.33
C ARG A 135 -13.07 -3.25 18.75
N ARG A 136 -13.35 -4.47 19.25
CA ARG A 136 -13.76 -4.70 20.65
C ARG A 136 -12.64 -4.38 21.63
N LEU A 137 -11.43 -4.90 21.38
CA LEU A 137 -10.27 -4.68 22.26
C LEU A 137 -9.86 -3.20 22.32
N TRP A 138 -9.95 -2.48 21.21
CA TRP A 138 -9.65 -1.04 21.15
C TRP A 138 -10.69 -0.16 21.86
N ARG A 139 -11.90 -0.69 22.10
CA ARG A 139 -12.94 -0.08 22.94
C ARG A 139 -12.90 -0.55 24.41
N GLY A 140 -11.76 -1.12 24.82
CA GLY A 140 -11.51 -1.54 26.21
C GLY A 140 -12.25 -2.81 26.65
N GLU A 141 -12.96 -3.47 25.72
CA GLU A 141 -13.77 -4.64 26.04
C GLU A 141 -12.91 -5.80 26.55
N ARG A 142 -13.41 -6.48 27.58
CA ARG A 142 -12.88 -7.76 28.05
C ARG A 142 -13.58 -8.90 27.30
N VAL A 143 -12.82 -9.68 26.54
CA VAL A 143 -13.31 -10.84 25.81
C VAL A 143 -12.91 -12.12 26.56
N GLU A 144 -13.87 -12.82 27.14
CA GLU A 144 -13.64 -14.07 27.88
C GLU A 144 -14.00 -15.30 27.05
N ALA A 145 -13.29 -16.40 27.29
CA ALA A 145 -13.50 -17.71 26.66
C ALA A 145 -13.69 -17.64 25.14
N TYR A 146 -12.88 -16.81 24.47
CA TYR A 146 -12.92 -16.69 23.02
C TYR A 146 -12.55 -18.03 22.37
N SER A 147 -13.39 -18.52 21.46
CA SER A 147 -13.05 -19.66 20.60
C SER A 147 -13.65 -19.43 19.22
N GLY A 148 -12.78 -19.38 18.22
CA GLY A 148 -13.17 -19.06 16.85
C GLY A 148 -12.07 -19.35 15.83
N ARG A 149 -12.18 -18.74 14.66
CA ARG A 149 -11.31 -19.01 13.50
C ARG A 149 -9.89 -18.53 13.68
N ILE A 150 -9.70 -17.52 14.52
CA ILE A 150 -8.39 -16.92 14.76
C ILE A 150 -7.70 -17.44 16.03
N GLY A 151 -8.27 -18.46 16.68
CA GLY A 151 -7.68 -19.12 17.84
C GLY A 151 -8.67 -19.32 18.99
N THR A 152 -8.13 -19.82 20.11
CA THR A 152 -8.86 -19.96 21.37
C THR A 152 -8.07 -19.27 22.48
N TYR A 153 -8.73 -18.37 23.21
CA TYR A 153 -8.11 -17.52 24.22
C TYR A 153 -8.98 -17.45 25.46
N PRO A 154 -8.46 -17.77 26.66
CA PRO A 154 -9.24 -17.71 27.89
C PRO A 154 -9.73 -16.30 28.20
N VAL A 155 -8.88 -15.29 28.02
CA VAL A 155 -9.18 -13.88 28.28
C VAL A 155 -8.32 -13.02 27.35
N LEU A 156 -8.93 -12.01 26.73
CA LEU A 156 -8.26 -10.95 25.99
C LEU A 156 -8.81 -9.60 26.47
N GLN A 157 -7.93 -8.71 26.91
CA GLN A 157 -8.27 -7.33 27.26
C GLN A 157 -6.99 -6.48 27.20
N LEU A 158 -7.08 -5.26 26.64
CA LEU A 158 -6.00 -4.29 26.68
C LEU A 158 -6.07 -3.48 27.98
N ASP A 159 -6.77 -2.35 27.96
CA ASP A 159 -7.05 -1.51 29.12
C ASP A 159 -8.55 -1.13 29.07
N PRO A 160 -9.30 -1.32 30.17
CA PRO A 160 -10.74 -1.03 30.19
C PRO A 160 -11.11 0.44 29.95
N LYS A 161 -10.14 1.37 29.98
CA LYS A 161 -10.34 2.80 29.70
C LYS A 161 -10.12 3.17 28.24
N PHE A 162 -9.72 2.22 27.38
CA PHE A 162 -9.54 2.50 25.97
C PHE A 162 -10.89 2.73 25.29
N ASP A 163 -10.95 3.76 24.46
CA ASP A 163 -12.09 4.08 23.62
C ASP A 163 -11.60 4.56 22.25
N GLU A 164 -10.70 3.77 21.65
CA GLU A 164 -9.95 4.17 20.47
C GLU A 164 -10.71 3.86 19.17
N ASP A 165 -10.67 4.81 18.25
CA ASP A 165 -11.18 4.66 16.88
C ASP A 165 -10.02 4.52 15.88
N ILE A 166 -9.46 3.30 15.83
CA ILE A 166 -8.33 2.97 14.97
C ILE A 166 -8.85 2.37 13.65
N PRO A 167 -8.62 3.01 12.50
CA PRO A 167 -9.05 2.46 11.21
C PRO A 167 -8.20 1.25 10.85
N ILE A 168 -8.77 0.28 10.14
CA ILE A 168 -8.04 -0.90 9.66
C ILE A 168 -8.22 -1.07 8.14
N GLY A 169 -7.10 -1.27 7.44
CA GLY A 169 -7.05 -1.43 5.99
C GLY A 169 -6.93 -2.88 5.52
N LEU A 170 -7.22 -3.12 4.24
CA LEU A 170 -6.92 -4.38 3.54
C LEU A 170 -6.27 -4.11 2.19
N VAL A 171 -5.17 -4.79 1.89
CA VAL A 171 -4.62 -4.81 0.52
C VAL A 171 -5.51 -5.67 -0.36
N GLY A 172 -6.08 -5.03 -1.38
CA GLY A 172 -7.02 -5.61 -2.32
C GLY A 172 -6.39 -5.81 -3.70
N PHE A 173 -6.62 -6.97 -4.29
CA PHE A 173 -6.11 -7.30 -5.62
C PHE A 173 -7.27 -7.74 -6.52
N GLY A 174 -7.86 -8.92 -6.27
CA GLY A 174 -8.99 -9.43 -7.05
C GLY A 174 -10.36 -8.89 -6.60
N GLU A 175 -11.34 -8.97 -7.51
CA GLU A 175 -12.70 -8.43 -7.31
C GLU A 175 -13.37 -8.92 -6.01
N LYS A 176 -13.31 -10.23 -5.73
CA LYS A 176 -13.83 -10.82 -4.49
C LYS A 176 -13.17 -10.27 -3.21
N THR A 177 -11.88 -9.91 -3.30
CA THR A 177 -11.16 -9.35 -2.16
C THR A 177 -11.55 -7.90 -1.93
N VAL A 178 -11.65 -7.09 -2.99
CA VAL A 178 -12.06 -5.68 -2.84
C VAL A 178 -13.54 -5.52 -2.48
N GLU A 179 -14.40 -6.44 -2.95
CA GLU A 179 -15.79 -6.51 -2.50
C GLU A 179 -15.87 -6.76 -1.00
N PHE A 180 -15.15 -7.78 -0.50
CA PHE A 180 -15.04 -8.04 0.93
C PHE A 180 -14.40 -6.87 1.70
N ALA A 181 -13.40 -6.21 1.11
CA ALA A 181 -12.76 -5.06 1.73
C ALA A 181 -13.75 -3.92 1.97
N GLY A 182 -14.57 -3.58 0.96
CA GLY A 182 -15.58 -2.54 1.06
C GLY A 182 -16.66 -2.81 2.11
N SER A 183 -16.97 -4.08 2.40
CA SER A 183 -17.97 -4.41 3.42
C SER A 183 -17.46 -4.37 4.86
N VAL A 184 -16.15 -4.51 5.09
CA VAL A 184 -15.59 -4.69 6.45
C VAL A 184 -14.59 -3.59 6.86
N PHE A 185 -13.70 -3.20 5.94
CA PHE A 185 -12.52 -2.38 6.23
C PHE A 185 -12.76 -0.90 6.01
N ASP A 186 -11.96 -0.07 6.67
CA ASP A 186 -12.03 1.39 6.61
C ASP A 186 -11.21 1.95 5.45
N SER A 187 -10.25 1.16 4.94
CA SER A 187 -9.42 1.51 3.79
C SER A 187 -9.08 0.29 2.92
N VAL A 188 -8.95 0.52 1.61
CA VAL A 188 -8.59 -0.49 0.62
C VAL A 188 -7.38 0.00 -0.18
N ILE A 189 -6.32 -0.81 -0.20
CA ILE A 189 -5.10 -0.51 -0.93
C ILE A 189 -5.08 -1.40 -2.17
N LEU A 190 -5.32 -0.82 -3.34
CA LEU A 190 -5.26 -1.53 -4.63
C LEU A 190 -3.80 -1.77 -5.02
N HIS A 191 -3.48 -2.96 -5.52
CA HIS A 191 -2.13 -3.32 -5.95
C HIS A 191 -1.63 -2.50 -7.16
N THR A 192 -0.31 -2.40 -7.32
CA THR A 192 0.36 -1.80 -8.47
C THR A 192 0.03 -2.49 -9.79
N TYR A 193 0.09 -1.72 -10.89
CA TYR A 193 -0.16 -2.15 -12.28
C TYR A 193 -1.59 -2.61 -12.54
N ILE A 194 -2.55 -2.13 -11.74
CA ILE A 194 -3.96 -2.17 -12.12
C ILE A 194 -4.22 -1.00 -13.08
N GLY A 195 -4.63 -1.30 -14.31
CA GLY A 195 -4.92 -0.32 -15.34
C GLY A 195 -6.19 0.49 -15.07
N ASP A 196 -6.36 1.61 -15.76
CA ASP A 196 -7.38 2.61 -15.43
C ASP A 196 -8.82 2.06 -15.43
N GLU A 197 -9.19 1.26 -16.44
CA GLU A 197 -10.52 0.62 -16.50
C GLU A 197 -10.73 -0.34 -15.32
N ALA A 198 -9.71 -1.12 -14.98
CA ALA A 198 -9.77 -2.04 -13.84
C ALA A 198 -9.86 -1.29 -12.51
N THR A 199 -9.10 -0.20 -12.33
CA THR A 199 -9.17 0.67 -11.15
C THR A 199 -10.58 1.23 -10.98
N ALA A 200 -11.15 1.85 -12.02
CA ALA A 200 -12.51 2.39 -11.95
C ALA A 200 -13.55 1.31 -11.60
N ARG A 201 -13.43 0.11 -12.20
CA ARG A 201 -14.33 -1.02 -11.90
C ARG A 201 -14.19 -1.49 -10.44
N LEU A 202 -12.96 -1.63 -9.94
CA LEU A 202 -12.71 -2.07 -8.56
C LEU A 202 -13.21 -1.04 -7.54
N VAL A 203 -13.03 0.27 -7.80
CA VAL A 203 -13.62 1.35 -6.99
C VAL A 203 -15.13 1.17 -6.89
N GLN A 204 -15.81 0.97 -8.02
CA GLN A 204 -17.27 0.77 -8.02
C GLN A 204 -17.69 -0.49 -7.25
N THR A 205 -16.91 -1.57 -7.36
CA THR A 205 -17.16 -2.79 -6.57
C THR A 205 -17.01 -2.55 -5.07
N ILE A 206 -15.98 -1.83 -4.63
CA ILE A 206 -15.77 -1.47 -3.21
C ILE A 206 -16.94 -0.64 -2.69
N ARG A 207 -17.32 0.44 -3.40
CA ARG A 207 -18.40 1.35 -2.97
C ARG A 207 -19.74 0.61 -2.90
N ARG A 208 -20.08 -0.20 -3.91
CA ARG A 208 -21.31 -1.02 -3.88
C ARG A 208 -21.32 -2.02 -2.72
N ALA A 209 -20.16 -2.62 -2.40
CA ALA A 209 -20.08 -3.57 -1.29
C ALA A 209 -20.28 -2.89 0.07
N ALA A 210 -19.76 -1.67 0.24
CA ALA A 210 -20.03 -0.85 1.43
C ALA A 210 -21.53 -0.57 1.59
N VAL A 211 -22.20 -0.13 0.51
CA VAL A 211 -23.66 0.10 0.51
C VAL A 211 -24.43 -1.17 0.87
N ARG A 212 -24.10 -2.31 0.26
CA ARG A 212 -24.76 -3.60 0.57
C ARG A 212 -24.57 -4.02 2.02
N ALA A 213 -23.45 -3.63 2.64
CA ALA A 213 -23.17 -3.88 4.04
C ALA A 213 -23.82 -2.85 5.00
N GLY A 214 -24.62 -1.91 4.48
CA GLY A 214 -25.25 -0.85 5.28
C GLY A 214 -24.27 0.22 5.76
N ARG A 215 -23.10 0.34 5.11
CA ARG A 215 -22.07 1.33 5.42
C ARG A 215 -22.16 2.49 4.44
N ASP A 216 -21.74 3.67 4.90
CA ASP A 216 -21.50 4.80 4.01
C ASP A 216 -20.31 4.47 3.09
N PRO A 217 -20.51 4.38 1.76
CA PRO A 217 -19.42 4.09 0.84
C PRO A 217 -18.34 5.15 0.85
N ALA A 218 -18.64 6.41 1.19
CA ALA A 218 -17.65 7.49 1.30
C ALA A 218 -16.71 7.29 2.48
N LYS A 219 -17.07 6.48 3.48
CA LYS A 219 -16.22 6.18 4.64
C LYS A 219 -15.12 5.15 4.39
N VAL A 220 -15.09 4.54 3.21
CA VAL A 220 -14.02 3.61 2.82
C VAL A 220 -12.98 4.36 2.00
N ARG A 221 -11.78 4.60 2.54
CA ARG A 221 -10.71 5.27 1.80
C ARG A 221 -10.06 4.32 0.80
N ILE A 222 -10.02 4.69 -0.47
CA ILE A 222 -9.46 3.84 -1.54
C ILE A 222 -8.13 4.44 -2.02
N TRP A 223 -7.06 3.66 -1.89
CA TRP A 223 -5.72 4.00 -2.38
C TRP A 223 -5.40 3.20 -3.65
N SER A 224 -4.99 3.85 -4.73
CA SER A 224 -4.28 3.15 -5.82
C SER A 224 -2.78 3.16 -5.55
N VAL A 225 -2.11 2.00 -5.71
CA VAL A 225 -0.66 1.96 -5.76
C VAL A 225 -0.24 2.18 -7.21
N PHE A 226 0.44 3.30 -7.50
CA PHE A 226 0.72 3.73 -8.85
C PHE A 226 2.21 3.96 -9.04
N ALA A 227 2.84 3.11 -9.86
CA ALA A 227 4.26 3.24 -10.16
C ALA A 227 4.51 4.63 -10.77
N THR A 228 5.43 5.40 -10.21
CA THR A 228 5.66 6.81 -10.58
C THR A 228 7.13 7.03 -10.86
N LEU A 229 7.48 7.15 -12.14
CA LEU A 229 8.85 7.02 -12.65
C LEU A 229 9.15 8.16 -13.65
N GLY A 230 9.76 9.24 -13.18
CA GLY A 230 10.11 10.37 -14.05
C GLY A 230 11.29 10.09 -14.97
N ASP A 231 11.30 10.69 -16.16
CA ASP A 231 12.37 10.56 -17.16
C ASP A 231 13.71 11.19 -16.75
N HIS A 232 13.75 11.89 -15.61
CA HIS A 232 14.97 12.34 -14.95
C HIS A 232 15.79 11.19 -14.32
N LEU A 233 15.19 10.02 -14.14
CA LEU A 233 15.89 8.83 -13.67
C LEU A 233 16.76 8.24 -14.78
N GLU A 234 17.93 7.72 -14.39
CA GLU A 234 18.83 7.02 -15.33
C GLU A 234 18.09 5.90 -16.09
N PRO A 235 18.32 5.71 -17.40
CA PRO A 235 17.55 4.75 -18.22
C PRO A 235 17.53 3.32 -17.67
N GLN A 236 18.64 2.84 -17.14
CA GLN A 236 18.71 1.51 -16.52
C GLN A 236 17.89 1.41 -15.23
N VAL A 237 17.87 2.48 -14.44
CA VAL A 237 17.05 2.58 -13.23
C VAL A 237 15.57 2.59 -13.59
N LEU A 238 15.19 3.31 -14.65
CA LEU A 238 13.83 3.28 -15.20
C LEU A 238 13.41 1.87 -15.61
N MET A 239 14.21 1.17 -16.40
CA MET A 239 13.91 -0.20 -16.85
C MET A 239 13.78 -1.18 -15.69
N LYS A 240 14.65 -1.07 -14.68
CA LYS A 240 14.56 -1.89 -13.47
C LYS A 240 13.30 -1.58 -12.65
N LYS A 241 12.89 -0.32 -12.57
CA LYS A 241 11.71 0.10 -11.78
C LYS A 241 10.39 -0.09 -12.51
N SER A 242 10.41 -0.16 -13.85
CA SER A 242 9.26 -0.42 -14.71
C SER A 242 9.17 -1.90 -15.10
N VAL A 243 9.87 -2.31 -16.17
CA VAL A 243 9.81 -3.62 -16.81
C VAL A 243 10.14 -4.74 -15.83
N ALA A 244 11.28 -4.66 -15.14
CA ALA A 244 11.70 -5.73 -14.23
C ALA A 244 10.71 -5.90 -13.07
N ARG A 245 10.10 -4.80 -12.62
CA ARG A 245 9.11 -4.83 -11.54
C ARG A 245 7.79 -5.43 -11.98
N LEU A 246 7.27 -5.04 -13.15
CA LEU A 246 6.10 -5.69 -13.73
C LEU A 246 6.36 -7.19 -13.92
N ALA A 247 7.54 -7.55 -14.44
CA ALA A 247 7.94 -8.94 -14.61
C ALA A 247 7.96 -9.72 -13.29
N THR A 248 8.49 -9.16 -12.20
CA THR A 248 8.39 -9.77 -10.86
C THR A 248 6.94 -9.97 -10.43
N TYR A 249 6.05 -9.00 -10.66
CA TYR A 249 4.63 -9.20 -10.35
C TYR A 249 3.97 -10.26 -11.22
N LEU A 250 4.37 -10.41 -12.48
CA LEU A 250 3.90 -11.50 -13.34
C LEU A 250 4.43 -12.87 -12.89
N GLN A 251 5.63 -12.94 -12.31
CA GLN A 251 6.15 -14.18 -11.69
C GLN A 251 5.30 -14.62 -10.49
N VAL A 252 4.88 -13.67 -9.64
CA VAL A 252 4.23 -13.99 -8.35
C VAL A 252 2.69 -14.01 -8.46
N TYR A 253 2.11 -13.09 -9.21
CA TYR A 253 0.67 -12.82 -9.28
C TYR A 253 0.11 -12.80 -10.71
N GLY A 254 0.85 -13.33 -11.70
CA GLY A 254 0.56 -13.15 -13.12
C GLY A 254 -0.89 -13.42 -13.53
N ASP A 255 -1.47 -14.56 -13.14
CA ASP A 255 -2.85 -14.88 -13.53
C ASP A 255 -3.86 -13.91 -12.93
N LEU A 256 -3.65 -13.51 -11.67
CA LEU A 256 -4.52 -12.58 -10.99
C LEU A 256 -4.42 -11.16 -11.58
N LEU A 257 -3.21 -10.71 -11.92
CA LEU A 257 -2.98 -9.42 -12.57
C LEU A 257 -3.58 -9.40 -13.98
N ALA A 258 -3.41 -10.48 -14.74
CA ALA A 258 -4.03 -10.62 -16.04
C ALA A 258 -5.56 -10.66 -15.96
N ASP A 259 -6.14 -11.39 -15.00
CA ASP A 259 -7.59 -11.44 -14.79
C ASP A 259 -8.18 -10.08 -14.40
N VAL A 260 -7.54 -9.37 -13.47
CA VAL A 260 -7.99 -8.05 -13.04
C VAL A 260 -7.90 -7.03 -14.17
N ASN A 261 -6.82 -7.03 -14.94
CA ASN A 261 -6.67 -6.09 -16.06
C ASN A 261 -7.34 -6.55 -17.35
N ARG A 262 -7.88 -7.77 -17.38
CA ARG A 262 -8.35 -8.45 -18.60
C ARG A 262 -7.28 -8.52 -19.70
N TRP A 263 -6.03 -8.73 -19.29
CA TRP A 263 -4.93 -8.93 -20.23
C TRP A 263 -4.98 -10.32 -20.88
N ASP A 264 -4.42 -10.41 -22.09
CA ASP A 264 -4.32 -11.68 -22.80
C ASP A 264 -3.36 -12.65 -22.09
N LYS A 265 -3.90 -13.74 -21.56
CA LYS A 265 -3.13 -14.78 -20.86
C LYS A 265 -2.18 -15.52 -21.79
N ALA A 266 -2.41 -15.55 -23.11
CA ALA A 266 -1.46 -16.14 -24.04
C ALA A 266 -0.12 -15.38 -24.05
N ILE A 267 -0.13 -14.07 -23.79
CA ILE A 267 1.08 -13.24 -23.63
C ILE A 267 1.80 -13.63 -22.35
N LEU A 268 1.06 -13.77 -21.25
CA LEU A 268 1.60 -14.22 -19.97
C LEU A 268 2.26 -15.62 -20.07
N ASP A 269 1.63 -16.54 -20.80
CA ASP A 269 2.18 -17.88 -21.01
C ASP A 269 3.46 -17.84 -21.84
N ARG A 270 3.51 -17.02 -22.90
CA ARG A 270 4.75 -16.78 -23.67
C ARG A 270 5.86 -16.18 -22.81
N PHE A 271 5.52 -15.19 -21.97
CA PHE A 271 6.47 -14.61 -21.02
C PHE A 271 7.06 -15.69 -20.10
N ARG A 272 6.22 -16.53 -19.48
CA ARG A 272 6.63 -17.63 -18.58
C ARG A 272 7.51 -18.68 -19.28
N GLN A 273 7.21 -18.99 -20.54
CA GLN A 273 7.91 -20.01 -21.33
C GLN A 273 9.17 -19.48 -22.04
N SER A 274 9.39 -18.16 -22.05
CA SER A 274 10.53 -17.55 -22.73
C SER A 274 11.88 -17.99 -22.17
N ALA A 275 12.89 -18.07 -23.05
CA ALA A 275 14.25 -18.46 -22.66
C ALA A 275 14.82 -17.55 -21.56
N VAL A 276 14.62 -16.24 -21.65
CA VAL A 276 15.12 -15.28 -20.64
C VAL A 276 14.54 -15.55 -19.25
N MET A 277 13.25 -15.90 -19.15
CA MET A 277 12.64 -16.24 -17.86
C MET A 277 13.14 -17.58 -17.32
N GLN A 278 13.56 -18.51 -18.19
CA GLN A 278 14.19 -19.77 -17.79
C GLN A 278 15.65 -19.61 -17.35
N GLU A 279 16.31 -18.50 -17.68
CA GLU A 279 17.68 -18.17 -17.23
C GLU A 279 17.70 -17.55 -15.83
N ILE A 280 16.65 -16.79 -15.48
CA ILE A 280 16.59 -16.04 -14.22
C ILE A 280 16.29 -16.96 -13.04
N ARG A 281 17.07 -16.84 -11.96
CA ARG A 281 16.93 -17.61 -10.71
C ARG A 281 16.67 -16.66 -9.54
N GLY A 282 15.49 -16.06 -9.53
CA GLY A 282 15.08 -15.08 -8.51
C GLY A 282 13.98 -14.16 -9.04
N TRP A 283 13.69 -13.12 -8.27
CA TRP A 283 12.78 -12.06 -8.70
C TRP A 283 13.49 -11.18 -9.73
N VAL A 284 12.82 -10.88 -10.85
CA VAL A 284 13.44 -10.15 -11.97
C VAL A 284 14.04 -8.81 -11.51
N ASP A 285 13.29 -8.02 -10.76
CA ASP A 285 13.75 -6.73 -10.22
C ASP A 285 14.87 -6.82 -9.17
N ALA A 286 15.17 -8.03 -8.69
CA ALA A 286 16.29 -8.29 -7.78
C ALA A 286 17.57 -8.69 -8.53
N VAL A 287 17.47 -9.63 -9.48
CA VAL A 287 18.63 -10.37 -9.98
C VAL A 287 18.87 -10.26 -11.50
N ALA A 288 17.91 -9.76 -12.28
CA ALA A 288 18.08 -9.71 -13.74
C ALA A 288 19.11 -8.65 -14.16
N SER A 289 19.95 -8.99 -15.14
CA SER A 289 20.89 -8.04 -15.76
C SER A 289 20.15 -7.04 -16.66
N PRO A 290 20.76 -5.88 -16.99
CA PRO A 290 20.17 -4.93 -17.94
C PRO A 290 19.75 -5.58 -19.27
N GLU A 291 20.59 -6.45 -19.84
CA GLU A 291 20.35 -7.13 -21.11
C GLU A 291 19.18 -8.13 -21.00
N GLN A 292 19.02 -8.78 -19.85
CA GLN A 292 17.86 -9.64 -19.58
C GLN A 292 16.58 -8.82 -19.47
N ILE A 293 16.64 -7.63 -18.85
CA ILE A 293 15.48 -6.73 -18.74
C ILE A 293 15.06 -6.21 -20.11
N GLU A 294 16.00 -5.90 -21.01
CA GLU A 294 15.72 -5.51 -22.40
C GLU A 294 15.00 -6.64 -23.16
N ARG A 295 15.51 -7.87 -23.07
CA ARG A 295 14.85 -9.06 -23.67
C ARG A 295 13.46 -9.31 -23.10
N ILE A 296 13.24 -9.02 -21.82
CA ILE A 296 11.91 -9.11 -21.20
C ILE A 296 10.98 -8.02 -21.73
N ALA A 297 11.47 -6.80 -21.95
CA ALA A 297 10.68 -5.70 -22.47
C ALA A 297 10.06 -6.02 -23.84
N GLU A 298 10.78 -6.77 -24.69
CA GLU A 298 10.28 -7.23 -26.00
C GLU A 298 9.10 -8.22 -25.90
N LEU A 299 8.93 -8.88 -24.75
CA LEU A 299 7.84 -9.84 -24.52
C LEU A 299 6.56 -9.19 -24.00
N LEU A 300 6.67 -7.99 -23.43
CA LEU A 300 5.57 -7.33 -22.72
C LEU A 300 4.95 -6.25 -23.62
N PRO A 301 3.62 -6.25 -23.78
CA PRO A 301 2.94 -5.19 -24.51
C PRO A 301 3.16 -3.83 -23.82
N PRO A 302 3.48 -2.75 -24.56
CA PRO A 302 3.70 -1.42 -23.98
C PRO A 302 2.53 -0.94 -23.11
N GLU A 303 1.29 -1.28 -23.49
CA GLU A 303 0.08 -0.90 -22.77
C GLU A 303 -0.03 -1.53 -21.37
N TRP A 304 0.69 -2.62 -21.07
CA TRP A 304 0.75 -3.16 -19.70
C TRP A 304 1.55 -2.24 -18.78
N LEU A 305 2.51 -1.50 -19.32
CA LEU A 305 3.30 -0.50 -18.59
C LEU A 305 2.55 0.84 -18.47
N ASP A 306 1.51 1.07 -19.26
CA ASP A 306 0.68 2.28 -19.16
C ASP A 306 -0.08 2.39 -17.83
N ALA A 307 -0.21 1.29 -17.07
CA ALA A 307 -0.66 1.27 -15.68
C ALA A 307 0.37 1.86 -14.68
N SER A 308 1.08 2.91 -15.09
CA SER A 308 2.09 3.67 -14.33
C SER A 308 2.16 5.14 -14.80
N ALA A 309 2.60 6.04 -13.93
CA ALA A 309 3.08 7.36 -14.30
C ALA A 309 4.54 7.26 -14.79
N SER A 310 4.79 7.63 -16.04
CA SER A 310 6.13 7.64 -16.63
C SER A 310 6.37 8.86 -17.52
N GLY A 311 7.62 9.20 -17.81
CA GLY A 311 7.98 10.33 -18.67
C GLY A 311 8.21 11.61 -17.88
N SER A 312 7.96 12.78 -18.48
CA SER A 312 8.30 14.05 -17.85
C SER A 312 7.56 14.27 -16.52
N PRO A 313 8.12 15.07 -15.60
CA PRO A 313 7.44 15.48 -14.36
C PRO A 313 5.98 15.92 -14.55
N GLU A 314 5.70 16.74 -15.57
CA GLU A 314 4.34 17.18 -15.91
C GLU A 314 3.45 16.04 -16.41
N ARG A 315 3.98 15.07 -17.15
CA ARG A 315 3.21 13.89 -17.58
C ARG A 315 2.88 13.01 -16.38
N CYS A 316 3.85 12.75 -15.50
CA CYS A 316 3.65 12.01 -14.27
C CYS A 316 2.57 12.67 -13.39
N ALA A 317 2.67 13.98 -13.15
CA ALA A 317 1.69 14.74 -12.38
C ALA A 317 0.27 14.64 -12.96
N ARG A 318 0.10 14.73 -14.29
CA ARG A 318 -1.22 14.54 -14.93
C ARG A 318 -1.75 13.12 -14.79
N LYS A 319 -0.90 12.09 -14.92
CA LYS A 319 -1.33 10.70 -14.74
C LYS A 319 -1.72 10.41 -13.29
N ILE A 320 -1.00 10.98 -12.32
CA ILE A 320 -1.38 10.92 -10.90
C ILE A 320 -2.76 11.56 -10.71
N LEU A 321 -2.98 12.77 -11.24
CA LEU A 321 -4.27 13.45 -11.13
C LEU A 321 -5.41 12.64 -11.78
N GLY A 322 -5.14 12.01 -12.92
CA GLY A 322 -6.10 11.15 -13.62
C GLY A 322 -6.56 9.95 -12.80
N GLN A 323 -5.76 9.44 -11.85
CA GLN A 323 -6.20 8.36 -10.97
C GLN A 323 -7.42 8.78 -10.13
N PHE A 324 -7.46 10.00 -9.62
CA PHE A 324 -8.59 10.50 -8.82
C PHE A 324 -9.89 10.59 -9.63
N ASP A 325 -9.79 10.78 -10.96
CA ASP A 325 -10.96 10.81 -11.85
C ASP A 325 -11.54 9.40 -12.08
N LEU A 326 -10.76 8.35 -11.75
CA LEU A 326 -11.23 6.96 -11.68
C LEU A 326 -11.99 6.65 -10.37
N GLY A 327 -12.00 7.60 -9.43
CA GLY A 327 -12.76 7.52 -8.18
C GLY A 327 -11.99 6.97 -6.97
N VAL A 328 -10.66 6.81 -7.07
CA VAL A 328 -9.83 6.59 -5.86
C VAL A 328 -9.74 7.89 -5.06
N ASP A 329 -9.60 7.76 -3.74
CA ASP A 329 -9.48 8.92 -2.85
C ASP A 329 -8.03 9.37 -2.72
N SER A 330 -7.07 8.45 -2.94
CA SER A 330 -5.66 8.69 -2.68
C SER A 330 -4.76 7.82 -3.57
N VAL A 331 -3.52 8.26 -3.80
CA VAL A 331 -2.55 7.59 -4.67
C VAL A 331 -1.23 7.38 -3.93
N ILE A 332 -0.73 6.14 -3.93
CA ILE A 332 0.59 5.79 -3.41
C ILE A 332 1.56 5.84 -4.59
N LEU A 333 2.46 6.82 -4.58
CA LEU A 333 3.53 6.99 -5.54
C LEU A 333 4.58 5.89 -5.31
N HIS A 334 4.50 4.83 -6.10
CA HIS A 334 5.23 3.59 -5.85
C HIS A 334 6.45 3.46 -6.73
N GLY A 335 7.42 2.68 -6.24
CA GLY A 335 8.61 2.32 -6.99
C GLY A 335 9.70 3.39 -7.04
N ALA A 336 9.46 4.54 -6.41
CA ALA A 336 10.38 5.66 -6.26
C ALA A 336 10.54 6.06 -4.78
N THR A 337 11.74 6.47 -4.38
CA THR A 337 12.01 7.09 -3.07
C THR A 337 11.53 8.55 -3.07
N PRO A 338 11.39 9.19 -1.90
CA PRO A 338 11.09 10.62 -1.83
C PRO A 338 12.05 11.48 -2.67
N ALA A 339 13.37 11.29 -2.56
CA ALA A 339 14.35 11.95 -3.42
C ALA A 339 14.07 11.77 -4.93
N GLU A 340 13.68 10.57 -5.37
CA GLU A 340 13.34 10.31 -6.78
C GLU A 340 12.01 10.94 -7.20
N LEU A 341 11.09 11.18 -6.26
CA LEU A 341 9.82 11.87 -6.50
C LEU A 341 9.97 13.40 -6.51
N ALA A 342 11.04 13.95 -5.91
CA ALA A 342 11.25 15.38 -5.75
C ALA A 342 11.06 16.20 -7.05
N PRO A 343 11.53 15.75 -8.24
CA PRO A 343 11.33 16.51 -9.48
C PRO A 343 9.87 16.55 -9.96
N ILE A 344 9.04 15.58 -9.56
CA ILE A 344 7.63 15.46 -9.99
C ILE A 344 6.71 16.35 -9.13
N MET A 345 7.03 16.50 -7.85
CA MET A 345 6.14 17.15 -6.89
C MET A 345 5.83 18.63 -7.18
N PRO A 346 6.77 19.47 -7.64
CA PRO A 346 6.46 20.83 -8.07
C PRO A 346 5.46 20.89 -9.24
N ALA A 347 5.56 19.93 -10.18
CA ALA A 347 4.60 19.82 -11.28
C ALA A 347 3.22 19.39 -10.78
N TYR A 348 3.16 18.45 -9.83
CA TYR A 348 1.91 18.07 -9.17
C TYR A 348 1.29 19.25 -8.43
N ALA A 349 2.04 19.93 -7.56
CA ALA A 349 1.56 21.06 -6.76
C ALA A 349 0.93 22.17 -7.62
N ARG A 350 1.55 22.46 -8.79
CA ARG A 350 1.04 23.46 -9.75
C ARG A 350 -0.25 23.02 -10.46
N LEU A 351 -0.40 21.73 -10.73
CA LEU A 351 -1.56 21.17 -11.44
C LEU A 351 -2.70 20.74 -10.51
N ARG A 352 -2.41 20.54 -9.22
CA ARG A 352 -3.36 20.11 -8.19
C ARG A 352 -4.52 21.10 -8.08
N PRO A 353 -5.78 20.65 -8.23
CA PRO A 353 -6.95 21.51 -8.03
C PRO A 353 -7.02 22.00 -6.57
N ALA A 354 -7.11 23.30 -6.37
CA ALA A 354 -7.26 23.89 -5.04
C ALA A 354 -8.53 23.39 -4.34
N GLY A 355 -8.47 23.07 -3.04
CA GLY A 355 -9.62 22.64 -2.24
C GLY A 355 -10.09 21.20 -2.43
N ARG A 356 -9.73 20.51 -3.53
CA ARG A 356 -10.29 19.18 -3.87
C ARG A 356 -10.04 18.13 -2.78
N PHE A 357 -8.90 18.21 -2.09
CA PHE A 357 -8.46 17.17 -1.16
C PHE A 357 -8.34 17.64 0.29
N ASP A 358 -8.76 18.86 0.60
CA ASP A 358 -8.57 19.49 1.92
C ASP A 358 -9.36 18.78 3.04
N HIS A 359 -10.35 17.97 2.66
CA HIS A 359 -11.10 17.11 3.57
C HIS A 359 -10.30 15.87 4.03
N LEU A 360 -9.27 15.44 3.30
CA LEU A 360 -8.58 14.20 3.61
C LEU A 360 -7.68 14.37 4.85
N PRO A 361 -7.84 13.55 5.89
CA PRO A 361 -6.95 13.58 7.04
C PRO A 361 -5.61 12.91 6.72
N ALA A 362 -4.59 13.22 7.53
CA ALA A 362 -3.29 12.56 7.44
C ALA A 362 -3.39 11.04 7.67
N ASN A 363 -4.29 10.56 8.54
CA ASN A 363 -4.45 9.13 8.76
C ASN A 363 -4.93 8.43 7.46
N PRO A 364 -4.15 7.50 6.89
CA PRO A 364 -4.45 6.88 5.59
C PRO A 364 -5.64 5.92 5.62
N GLY A 365 -6.19 5.65 6.80
CA GLY A 365 -7.39 4.85 7.02
C GLY A 365 -8.68 5.63 7.21
N LYS A 366 -8.60 6.97 7.34
CA LYS A 366 -9.78 7.82 7.58
C LYS A 366 -10.13 8.67 6.37
N THR A 367 -11.41 8.95 6.24
CA THR A 367 -12.00 9.94 5.33
C THR A 367 -12.49 11.15 6.14
N GLY A 368 -12.55 12.30 5.48
CA GLY A 368 -12.88 13.60 6.09
C GLY A 368 -14.31 13.76 6.57
#